data_AF-A0A818P9D0-F1
#
_entry.id   AF-A0A818P9D0-F1
#
_cell.length_a   1.000
_cell.length_b   1.000
_cell.length_c   1.000
_cell.angle_alpha   90.00
_cell.angle_beta   90.00
_cell.angle_gamma   90.00
#
_symmetry.space_group_name_H-M   'P 1'
#
loop_
_entity.id
_entity.type
_entity.pdbx_description
1 polymer ?
#
loop_
_entity_poly.entity_id
_entity_poly.type
_entity_poly.pdbx_seq_one_letter_code
_entity_poly.pdbx_strand_id
1 'polypeptide(L)'
;MKKKPWQLLFAPERTGQHELIVYTKKIKDNESSSNAVVKFNLDVGKLQRPMKSPVIYNKFKTEKCQIYTSIDEILKKGSIVSIHYVIPGAKSVNLTVDSQLLSNEGYKDLIRQREIRVGSKDVVIYAKYGRNLSFDGLMKYTI
;
A
#
# COMPACT_ATOMS: atom_id res chain seq x y z
N MET A 1 15.80 3.99 -21.32
CA MET A 1 14.91 4.07 -20.15
C MET A 1 15.61 4.85 -19.03
N LYS A 2 15.09 6.02 -18.64
CA LYS A 2 15.58 6.73 -17.43
C LYS A 2 15.15 5.92 -16.20
N LYS A 3 16.10 5.55 -15.34
CA LYS A 3 15.79 4.92 -14.04
C LYS A 3 15.09 5.97 -13.17
N LYS A 4 13.85 5.71 -12.74
CA LYS A 4 13.21 6.52 -11.69
C LYS A 4 13.81 6.12 -10.34
N PRO A 5 14.24 7.08 -9.49
CA PRO A 5 14.67 6.76 -8.14
C PRO A 5 13.50 6.20 -7.33
N TRP A 6 13.78 5.25 -6.43
CA TRP A 6 12.81 4.79 -5.45
C TRP A 6 12.62 5.88 -4.39
N GLN A 7 11.37 6.21 -4.07
CA GLN A 7 11.03 7.16 -3.02
C GLN A 7 10.37 6.40 -1.88
N LEU A 8 10.89 6.58 -0.67
CA LEU A 8 10.29 6.08 0.56
C LEU A 8 9.77 7.27 1.34
N LEU A 9 8.51 7.18 1.75
CA LEU A 9 7.80 8.23 2.46
C LEU A 9 7.50 7.71 3.85
N PHE A 10 7.82 8.52 4.86
CA PHE A 10 7.64 8.17 6.26
C PHE A 10 6.89 9.30 6.96
N ALA A 11 5.71 8.98 7.49
CA ALA A 11 4.86 9.89 8.24
C ALA A 11 4.70 9.37 9.68
N PRO A 12 5.48 9.88 10.65
CA PRO A 12 5.42 9.41 12.03
C PRO A 12 4.07 9.80 12.67
N GLU A 13 3.43 8.85 13.36
CA GLU A 13 2.14 9.07 14.07
C GLU A 13 2.33 9.56 15.51
N ARG A 14 3.56 9.51 16.02
CA ARG A 14 3.94 9.94 17.38
C ARG A 14 5.25 10.72 17.36
N THR A 15 5.44 11.57 18.35
CA THR A 15 6.71 12.26 18.58
C THR A 15 7.79 11.30 19.09
N GLY A 16 9.04 11.76 19.08
CA GLY A 16 10.21 11.01 19.56
C GLY A 16 11.04 10.39 18.44
N GLN A 17 11.88 9.43 18.81
CA GLN A 17 12.84 8.81 17.90
C GLN A 17 12.21 7.68 17.08
N HIS A 18 12.41 7.76 15.77
CA HIS A 18 12.00 6.76 14.81
C HIS A 18 13.21 6.27 14.02
N GLU A 19 13.18 4.99 13.68
CA GLU A 19 14.23 4.33 12.91
C GLU A 19 13.59 3.65 11.71
N LEU A 20 14.06 4.01 10.51
CA LEU A 20 13.71 3.35 9.26
C LEU A 20 14.94 2.60 8.74
N ILE A 21 14.85 1.27 8.71
CA ILE A 21 15.90 0.41 8.16
C ILE A 21 15.42 -0.11 6.81
N VAL A 22 16.19 0.20 5.76
CA VAL A 22 15.93 -0.23 4.39
C VAL A 22 16.82 -1.42 4.07
N TYR A 23 16.19 -2.54 3.81
CA TYR A 23 16.84 -3.76 3.35
C TYR A 23 16.66 -3.90 1.84
N THR A 24 17.66 -4.43 1.15
CA THR A 24 17.52 -4.78 -0.27
C THR A 24 17.99 -6.20 -0.52
N LYS A 25 17.37 -6.88 -1.48
CA LYS A 25 17.78 -8.19 -1.97
C LYS A 25 17.77 -8.17 -3.50
N LYS A 26 18.82 -8.71 -4.12
CA LYS A 26 18.83 -8.93 -5.58
C LYS A 26 17.94 -10.13 -5.89
N ILE A 27 16.97 -9.95 -6.78
CA ILE A 27 15.99 -10.99 -7.16
C ILE A 27 16.65 -12.24 -7.74
N LYS A 28 17.80 -12.09 -8.41
CA LYS A 28 18.51 -13.20 -9.07
C LYS A 28 19.39 -14.04 -8.13
N ASP A 29 19.46 -13.67 -6.85
CA ASP A 29 20.42 -14.24 -5.92
C ASP A 29 19.68 -14.83 -4.71
N ASN A 30 19.17 -16.05 -4.88
CA ASN A 30 18.33 -16.73 -3.90
C ASN A 30 19.08 -16.99 -2.58
N GLU A 31 20.40 -17.13 -2.63
CA GLU A 31 21.27 -17.44 -1.48
C GLU A 31 21.75 -16.19 -0.71
N SER A 32 21.60 -14.99 -1.28
CA SER A 32 22.03 -13.76 -0.60
C SER A 32 21.13 -13.37 0.58
N SER A 33 21.75 -13.09 1.74
CA SER A 33 21.10 -12.48 2.91
C SER A 33 20.71 -11.03 2.61
N SER A 34 19.54 -10.61 3.09
CA SER A 34 19.13 -9.20 2.99
C SER A 34 19.94 -8.36 3.98
N ASN A 35 21.02 -7.74 3.50
CA ASN A 35 21.77 -6.79 4.32
C ASN A 35 20.99 -5.48 4.41
N ALA A 36 20.99 -4.85 5.59
CA ALA A 36 20.52 -3.48 5.74
C ALA A 36 21.42 -2.59 4.88
N VAL A 37 20.82 -1.85 3.95
CA VAL A 37 21.57 -1.01 3.00
C VAL A 37 21.62 0.43 3.46
N VAL A 38 20.54 0.91 4.10
CA VAL A 38 20.49 2.25 4.66
C VAL A 38 19.65 2.25 5.94
N LYS A 39 20.10 2.99 6.95
CA LYS A 39 19.35 3.28 8.16
C LYS A 39 19.14 4.79 8.25
N PHE A 40 17.90 5.21 8.43
CA PHE A 40 17.51 6.60 8.66
C PHE A 40 16.99 6.72 10.09
N ASN A 41 17.50 7.71 10.81
CA ASN A 41 16.99 8.06 12.13
C ASN A 41 16.29 9.42 12.02
N LEU A 42 15.10 9.52 12.58
CA LEU A 42 14.31 10.74 12.59
C LEU A 42 13.85 11.03 14.02
N ASP A 43 14.20 12.20 14.54
CA ASP A 43 13.65 12.69 15.80
C ASP A 43 12.53 13.68 15.54
N VAL A 44 11.34 13.36 16.02
CA VAL A 44 10.09 14.06 15.71
C VAL A 44 9.67 14.87 16.92
N GLY A 45 10.05 16.15 16.95
CA GLY A 45 9.65 17.08 18.01
C GLY A 45 8.20 17.59 17.90
N LYS A 46 7.65 17.64 16.68
CA LYS A 46 6.26 18.05 16.44
C LYS A 46 5.69 17.34 15.22
N LEU A 47 4.49 16.78 15.37
CA LEU A 47 3.75 16.19 14.25
C LEU A 47 3.24 17.30 13.33
N GLN A 48 3.61 17.25 12.04
CA GLN A 48 3.19 18.29 11.09
C GLN A 48 1.67 18.26 10.87
N ARG A 49 1.05 17.07 10.78
CA ARG A 49 -0.40 16.81 10.83
C ARG A 49 -0.64 15.34 11.21
N PRO A 50 -1.78 14.99 11.84
CA PRO A 50 -2.20 13.60 11.95
C PRO A 50 -2.51 13.07 10.54
N MET A 51 -1.57 12.34 9.96
CA MET A 51 -1.78 11.62 8.71
C MET A 51 -2.42 10.29 9.07
N LYS A 52 -3.60 10.00 8.52
CA LYS A 52 -4.25 8.70 8.71
C LYS A 52 -3.56 7.69 7.79
N SER A 53 -2.60 6.95 8.33
CA SER A 53 -2.00 5.85 7.58
C SER A 53 -3.08 4.80 7.25
N PRO A 54 -2.97 4.11 6.11
CA PRO A 54 -3.83 2.97 5.87
C PRO A 54 -3.56 1.88 6.91
N VAL A 55 -4.63 1.28 7.40
CA VAL A 55 -4.57 0.02 8.15
C VAL A 55 -4.18 -1.08 7.17
N ILE A 56 -3.03 -1.71 7.40
CA ILE A 56 -2.53 -2.85 6.62
C ILE A 56 -2.85 -4.14 7.37
N TYR A 57 -3.67 -5.00 6.78
CA TYR A 57 -4.03 -6.29 7.36
C TYR A 57 -2.93 -7.33 7.14
N ASN A 58 -2.93 -8.40 7.96
CA ASN A 58 -1.87 -9.41 7.92
C ASN A 58 -1.72 -10.07 6.53
N LYS A 59 -2.84 -10.28 5.83
CA LYS A 59 -2.85 -10.90 4.49
C LYS A 59 -2.04 -10.11 3.46
N PHE A 60 -2.01 -8.77 3.58
CA PHE A 60 -1.17 -7.93 2.73
C PHE A 60 0.32 -8.28 2.87
N LYS A 61 0.77 -8.52 4.10
CA LYS A 61 2.17 -8.85 4.41
C LYS A 61 2.50 -10.28 3.99
N THR A 62 1.63 -11.24 4.32
CA THR A 62 1.88 -12.67 4.01
C THR A 62 1.95 -12.93 2.52
N GLU A 63 1.14 -12.24 1.72
CA GLU A 63 1.09 -12.39 0.26
C GLU A 63 2.03 -11.43 -0.48
N LYS A 64 2.83 -10.65 0.26
CA LYS A 64 3.83 -9.71 -0.28
C LYS A 64 3.23 -8.69 -1.25
N CYS A 65 2.03 -8.18 -0.93
CA CYS A 65 1.37 -7.14 -1.68
C CYS A 65 2.21 -5.85 -1.71
N GLN A 66 2.07 -5.06 -2.76
CA GLN A 66 2.82 -3.82 -2.96
C GLN A 66 1.88 -2.71 -3.44
N ILE A 67 2.10 -1.49 -2.96
CA ILE A 67 1.45 -0.27 -3.43
C ILE A 67 2.54 0.68 -3.92
N TYR A 68 2.42 1.14 -5.16
CA TYR A 68 3.43 1.98 -5.81
C TYR A 68 3.03 3.45 -5.88
N THR A 69 1.75 3.76 -5.68
CA THR A 69 1.37 5.16 -5.61
C THR A 69 1.72 5.69 -4.24
N SER A 70 2.39 6.83 -4.23
CA SER A 70 2.47 7.63 -3.03
C SER A 70 1.05 7.96 -2.58
N ILE A 71 0.68 7.53 -1.37
CA ILE A 71 -0.49 8.06 -0.67
C ILE A 71 -0.05 9.28 0.15
N ASP A 72 0.80 10.14 -0.43
CA ASP A 72 1.21 11.42 0.18
C ASP A 72 0.03 12.40 0.28
N GLU A 73 -0.98 12.20 -0.55
CA GLU A 73 -2.18 13.01 -0.49
C GLU A 73 -3.13 12.42 0.54
N ILE A 74 -3.40 13.17 1.60
CA ILE A 74 -4.62 13.03 2.40
C ILE A 74 -5.75 12.81 1.41
N LEU A 75 -6.36 11.62 1.39
CA LEU A 75 -7.46 11.31 0.48
C LEU A 75 -8.58 12.34 0.72
N LYS A 76 -8.65 13.38 -0.11
CA LYS A 76 -9.65 14.44 0.06
C LYS A 76 -10.98 13.97 -0.53
N LYS A 77 -12.06 14.08 0.23
CA LYS A 77 -13.41 13.78 -0.26
C LYS A 77 -13.66 14.46 -1.61
N GLY A 78 -14.12 13.68 -2.58
CA GLY A 78 -14.45 14.14 -3.93
C GLY A 78 -13.27 14.26 -4.90
N SER A 79 -12.02 14.16 -4.43
CA SER A 79 -10.84 14.12 -5.31
C SER A 79 -10.76 12.81 -6.10
N ILE A 80 -10.04 12.83 -7.22
CA ILE A 80 -9.73 11.65 -8.00
C ILE A 80 -8.27 11.29 -7.72
N VAL A 81 -8.04 10.05 -7.26
CA VAL A 81 -6.70 9.56 -6.98
C VAL A 81 -6.43 8.29 -7.78
N SER A 82 -5.18 8.12 -8.20
CA SER A 82 -4.73 6.89 -8.84
C SER A 82 -4.13 5.96 -7.79
N ILE A 83 -4.54 4.70 -7.75
CA ILE A 83 -3.98 3.67 -6.89
C ILE A 83 -3.34 2.59 -7.76
N HIS A 84 -2.06 2.35 -7.53
CA HIS A 84 -1.18 1.44 -8.23
C HIS A 84 -0.77 0.34 -7.26
N TYR A 85 -1.15 -0.90 -7.54
CA TYR A 85 -0.89 -2.00 -6.63
C TYR A 85 -0.61 -3.32 -7.35
N VAL A 86 0.11 -4.19 -6.65
CA VAL A 86 0.38 -5.58 -7.02
C VAL A 86 -0.06 -6.47 -5.87
N ILE A 87 -0.89 -7.47 -6.17
CA ILE A 87 -1.41 -8.46 -5.24
C ILE A 87 -1.12 -9.85 -5.82
N PRO A 88 0.08 -10.41 -5.56
CA PRO A 88 0.53 -11.64 -6.19
C PRO A 88 -0.40 -12.82 -5.94
N GLY A 89 -0.75 -13.59 -6.98
CA GLY A 89 -1.53 -14.82 -6.86
C GLY A 89 -3.02 -14.62 -6.61
N ALA A 90 -3.50 -13.37 -6.51
CA ALA A 90 -4.94 -13.11 -6.42
C ALA A 90 -5.65 -13.45 -7.74
N LYS A 91 -6.82 -14.07 -7.63
CA LYS A 91 -7.72 -14.35 -8.76
C LYS A 91 -8.68 -13.20 -9.03
N SER A 92 -9.05 -12.48 -7.98
CA SER A 92 -9.91 -11.30 -8.04
C SER A 92 -9.48 -10.31 -6.96
N VAL A 93 -9.60 -9.03 -7.29
CA VAL A 93 -9.33 -7.91 -6.39
C VAL A 93 -10.52 -6.97 -6.46
N ASN A 94 -11.03 -6.63 -5.29
CA ASN A 94 -12.13 -5.68 -5.15
C ASN A 94 -11.62 -4.42 -4.48
N LEU A 95 -12.06 -3.28 -4.98
CA LEU A 95 -11.84 -1.98 -4.35
C LEU A 95 -13.20 -1.38 -4.04
N THR A 96 -13.38 -1.02 -2.77
CA THR A 96 -14.59 -0.35 -2.30
C THR A 96 -14.29 1.06 -1.85
N VAL A 97 -15.22 1.98 -2.12
CA VAL A 97 -15.23 3.34 -1.58
C VAL A 97 -16.55 3.54 -0.84
N ASP A 98 -16.51 3.91 0.44
CA ASP A 98 -17.69 4.04 1.31
C ASP A 98 -18.59 2.79 1.26
N SER A 99 -17.97 1.60 1.30
CA SER A 99 -18.63 0.29 1.14
C SER A 99 -19.28 0.02 -0.23
N GLN A 100 -19.12 0.91 -1.22
CA GLN A 100 -19.58 0.67 -2.59
C GLN A 100 -18.48 0.04 -3.42
N LEU A 101 -18.79 -1.10 -4.04
CA LEU A 101 -17.86 -1.81 -4.92
C LEU A 101 -17.72 -1.09 -6.26
N LEU A 102 -16.49 -0.74 -6.66
CA LEU A 102 -16.27 0.03 -7.88
C LEU A 102 -16.27 -0.82 -9.18
N SER A 103 -15.75 -2.05 -9.15
CA SER A 103 -15.95 -3.09 -10.18
C SER A 103 -15.27 -4.38 -9.75
N ASN A 104 -15.81 -5.51 -10.20
CA ASN A 104 -15.26 -6.85 -9.98
C ASN A 104 -14.62 -7.34 -11.28
N GLU A 105 -13.38 -6.93 -11.52
CA GLU A 105 -12.62 -7.39 -12.68
C GLU A 105 -11.64 -8.48 -12.24
N GLY A 106 -11.53 -9.55 -13.03
CA GLY A 106 -10.55 -10.60 -12.78
C GLY A 106 -9.14 -10.02 -12.65
N TYR A 107 -8.35 -10.55 -11.72
CA TYR A 107 -6.99 -10.10 -11.49
C TYR A 107 -6.03 -11.09 -12.17
N LYS A 108 -5.32 -10.63 -13.20
CA LYS A 108 -4.17 -11.35 -13.79
C LYS A 108 -2.94 -10.61 -13.29
N ASP A 109 -1.97 -11.34 -12.72
CA ASP A 109 -0.75 -10.86 -12.04
C ASP A 109 0.07 -9.82 -12.83
N LEU A 110 -0.46 -8.60 -12.91
CA LEU A 110 0.11 -7.45 -13.56
C LEU A 110 -0.15 -6.25 -12.66
N ILE A 111 0.83 -5.34 -12.57
CA ILE A 111 0.69 -4.06 -11.88
C ILE A 111 -0.61 -3.41 -12.36
N ARG A 112 -1.54 -3.18 -11.44
CA ARG A 112 -2.83 -2.58 -11.75
C ARG A 112 -2.85 -1.14 -11.29
N GLN A 113 -3.31 -0.27 -12.17
CA GLN A 113 -3.57 1.13 -11.92
C GLN A 113 -5.07 1.37 -12.01
N ARG A 114 -5.64 2.04 -11.00
CA ARG A 114 -7.06 2.37 -10.96
C ARG A 114 -7.26 3.79 -10.46
N GLU A 115 -8.06 4.56 -11.17
CA GLU A 115 -8.53 5.86 -10.68
C GLU A 115 -9.80 5.65 -9.86
N ILE A 116 -9.86 6.30 -8.70
CA ILE A 116 -11.02 6.25 -7.82
C ILE A 116 -11.42 7.67 -7.45
N ARG A 117 -12.72 7.90 -7.36
CA ARG A 117 -13.25 9.11 -6.72
C ARG A 117 -13.36 8.86 -5.23
N VAL A 118 -12.63 9.62 -4.43
CA VAL A 118 -12.55 9.47 -2.98
C VAL A 118 -13.90 9.79 -2.34
N GLY A 119 -14.39 8.87 -1.51
CA GLY A 119 -15.62 8.99 -0.74
C GLY A 119 -15.47 9.89 0.49
N SER A 120 -16.24 9.58 1.52
CA SER A 120 -16.31 10.32 2.78
C SER A 120 -15.91 9.52 4.01
N LYS A 121 -15.77 8.20 3.89
CA LYS A 121 -15.52 7.28 5.00
C LYS A 121 -14.22 6.52 4.78
N ASP A 122 -14.19 5.63 3.80
CA ASP A 122 -13.06 4.73 3.61
C ASP A 122 -12.86 4.26 2.17
N VAL A 123 -11.62 3.86 1.90
CA VAL A 123 -11.22 3.11 0.72
C VAL A 123 -10.64 1.80 1.19
N VAL A 124 -11.16 0.67 0.71
CA VAL A 124 -10.72 -0.66 1.13
C VAL A 124 -10.36 -1.52 -0.07
N ILE A 125 -9.22 -2.18 0.00
CA ILE A 125 -8.76 -3.15 -1.01
C ILE A 125 -8.91 -4.55 -0.42
N TYR A 126 -9.58 -5.41 -1.18
CA TYR A 126 -9.78 -6.82 -0.87
C TYR A 126 -9.21 -7.70 -1.97
N ALA A 127 -8.78 -8.90 -1.62
CA ALA A 127 -8.36 -9.89 -2.60
C ALA A 127 -8.93 -11.28 -2.31
N LYS A 128 -9.05 -12.07 -3.37
CA LYS A 128 -9.50 -13.46 -3.33
C LYS A 128 -8.52 -14.33 -4.10
N TYR A 129 -7.98 -15.35 -3.45
CA TYR A 129 -6.89 -16.20 -3.98
C TYR A 129 -7.38 -17.54 -4.56
N GLY A 130 -8.61 -17.96 -4.24
CA GLY A 130 -9.20 -19.21 -4.73
C GLY A 130 -10.67 -19.02 -5.12
N ARG A 131 -11.22 -19.85 -6.01
CA ARG A 131 -12.60 -19.68 -6.53
C ARG A 131 -13.67 -19.74 -5.43
N ASN A 132 -13.47 -20.55 -4.41
CA ASN A 132 -14.44 -20.78 -3.33
C ASN A 132 -14.08 -20.08 -2.01
N LEU A 133 -13.03 -19.25 -2.01
CA LEU A 133 -12.61 -18.52 -0.82
C LEU A 133 -13.37 -17.19 -0.68
N SER A 134 -13.50 -16.70 0.55
CA SER A 134 -13.97 -15.35 0.83
C SER A 134 -12.93 -14.31 0.37
N PHE A 135 -13.37 -13.06 0.28
CA PHE A 135 -12.45 -11.94 0.11
C PHE A 135 -11.76 -11.64 1.44
N ASP A 136 -10.44 -11.49 1.40
CA ASP A 136 -9.64 -11.03 2.51
C ASP A 136 -9.39 -9.52 2.38
N GLY A 137 -9.57 -8.78 3.47
CA GLY A 137 -9.15 -7.39 3.54
C GLY A 137 -7.62 -7.31 3.47
N LEU A 138 -7.11 -6.45 2.60
CA LEU A 138 -5.67 -6.20 2.46
C LEU A 138 -5.27 -4.86 3.08
N MET A 139 -6.02 -3.82 2.77
CA MET A 139 -5.74 -2.47 3.23
C MET A 139 -7.04 -1.69 3.41
N LYS A 140 -7.13 -0.86 4.46
CA LYS A 140 -8.19 0.13 4.66
C LYS A 140 -7.59 1.52 4.89
N TYR A 141 -7.94 2.48 4.05
CA TYR A 141 -7.63 3.89 4.24
C TYR A 141 -8.88 4.61 4.75
N THR A 142 -8.77 5.33 5.87
CA THR A 142 -9.88 6.12 6.41
C THR A 142 -9.70 7.58 6.01
N ILE A 143 -10.76 8.17 5.45
CA ILE A 143 -10.81 9.57 4.99
C ILE A 143 -11.04 10.49 6.20
#